data_AF-A0AAJ2W4H8-F1
#
_entry.id   AF-A0AAJ2W4H8-F1
#
_cell.length_a   1.000
_cell.length_b   1.000
_cell.length_c   1.000
_cell.angle_alpha   90.00
_cell.angle_beta   90.00
_cell.angle_gamma   90.00
#
_symmetry.space_group_name_H-M   'P 1'
#
loop_
_entity.id
_entity.type
_entity.pdbx_description
1 polymer ?
#
loop_
_entity_poly.entity_id
_entity_poly.type
_entity_poly.pdbx_seq_one_letter_code
_entity_poly.pdbx_strand_id
1 'polypeptide(L)' 'MSENISRLTILINPITKQKLETLADKSDQTVSQIIRKLVKSHLNEPEILLLLSPEHMDDREGSKKQE' A
#
# COMPACT_ATOMS: atom_id res chain seq x y z
N MET A 1 12.00 16.99 -10.48
CA MET A 1 10.98 16.16 -11.15
C MET A 1 9.82 16.05 -10.20
N SER A 2 8.60 16.42 -10.60
CA SER A 2 7.42 16.29 -9.76
C SER A 2 7.20 14.79 -9.51
N GLU A 3 7.71 14.29 -8.40
CA GLU A 3 7.38 12.93 -7.94
C GLU A 3 5.86 12.87 -7.89
N ASN A 4 5.26 11.95 -8.65
CA ASN A 4 3.81 11.76 -8.69
C ASN A 4 3.35 11.28 -7.31
N ILE A 5 3.09 12.23 -6.39
CA ILE A 5 2.61 11.95 -5.05
C ILE A 5 1.09 11.83 -5.11
N SER A 6 0.60 10.60 -4.96
CA SER A 6 -0.83 10.31 -4.80
C SER A 6 -1.19 10.26 -3.31
N ARG A 7 -2.39 10.77 -2.97
CA ARG A 7 -2.94 10.68 -1.61
C ARG A 7 -3.68 9.36 -1.43
N LEU A 8 -3.33 8.60 -0.40
CA LEU A 8 -4.01 7.36 -0.01
C LEU A 8 -4.71 7.55 1.34
N THR A 9 -5.97 7.13 1.42
CA THR A 9 -6.72 6.99 2.68
C THR A 9 -6.90 5.51 2.95
N ILE A 10 -6.47 5.04 4.13
CA ILE A 10 -6.62 3.65 4.56
C ILE A 10 -7.44 3.58 5.84
N LEU A 11 -8.24 2.53 5.98
CA LEU A 11 -8.88 2.18 7.23
C LEU A 11 -7.99 1.20 7.98
N ILE A 12 -7.65 1.53 9.21
CA ILE A 12 -6.88 0.68 10.11
C ILE A 12 -7.56 0.67 11.48
N ASN A 13 -7.36 -0.41 12.23
CA ASN A 13 -7.91 -0.47 13.57
C ASN A 13 -7.22 0.54 14.52
N PRO A 14 -7.87 0.95 15.62
CA PRO A 14 -7.32 1.96 16.53
C PRO A 14 -5.98 1.57 17.15
N ILE A 15 -5.79 0.28 17.44
CA ILE A 15 -4.57 -0.26 18.03
C ILE A 15 -3.39 -0.11 17.07
N THR A 16 -3.57 -0.40 15.78
CA THR A 16 -2.50 -0.26 14.78
C THR A 16 -2.17 1.20 14.54
N LYS A 17 -3.19 2.07 14.53
CA LYS A 17 -2.99 3.53 14.44
C LYS A 17 -2.09 4.04 15.57
N GLN A 18 -2.40 3.67 16.81
CA GLN A 18 -1.60 4.08 17.98
C GLN A 18 -0.15 3.57 17.91
N LYS A 19 0.05 2.33 17.46
CA LYS A 19 1.40 1.76 17.28
C LYS A 19 2.20 2.52 16.23
N LEU A 20 1.58 2.91 15.12
CA LEU A 20 2.21 3.71 14.06
C LEU A 20 2.58 5.10 14.57
N GLU A 21 1.69 5.77 15.29
CA GLU A 21 1.94 7.08 15.91
C GLU A 21 3.09 7.01 16.92
N THR A 22 3.12 5.98 17.77
CA THR A 22 4.21 5.78 18.74
C THR A 22 5.55 5.52 18.05
N LEU A 23 5.56 4.74 16.97
CA LEU A 23 6.75 4.47 16.18
C LEU A 23 7.27 5.74 15.50
N ALA A 24 6.35 6.55 14.96
CA ALA A 24 6.64 7.83 14.34
C ALA A 24 7.34 8.77 15.34
N ASP A 25 6.76 8.93 16.54
CA ASP A 25 7.33 9.76 17.60
C ASP A 25 8.72 9.27 18.04
N LYS A 26 8.91 7.96 18.20
CA LYS A 26 10.19 7.37 18.64
C LYS A 26 11.32 7.51 17.61
N SER A 27 10.98 7.64 16.33
CA SER A 27 11.95 7.62 15.23
C SER A 27 12.13 8.98 14.55
N ASP A 28 11.52 10.04 15.10
CA ASP A 28 11.48 11.38 14.52
C ASP A 28 11.00 11.36 13.05
N GLN A 29 9.97 10.57 12.79
CA GLN A 29 9.38 10.40 11.46
C GLN A 29 7.89 10.70 11.50
N THR A 30 7.32 11.09 10.37
CA THR A 30 5.86 11.15 10.20
C THR A 30 5.29 9.75 9.96
N VAL A 31 4.02 9.55 10.35
CA VAL A 31 3.28 8.30 10.04
C VAL A 31 3.36 7.95 8.55
N SER A 32 3.23 8.94 7.66
CA SER A 32 3.36 8.75 6.21
C SER A 32 4.73 8.23 5.77
N GLN A 33 5.82 8.64 6.43
CA GLN A 33 7.16 8.12 6.14
C GLN A 33 7.31 6.66 6.60
N ILE A 34 6.77 6.32 7.77
CA ILE A 34 6.77 4.93 8.26
C ILE A 34 5.95 4.04 7.33
N ILE A 35 4.73 4.45 6.98
CA ILE A 35 3.87 3.71 6.04
C ILE A 35 4.58 3.52 4.70
N ARG A 36 5.23 4.55 4.15
CA ARG A 36 5.99 4.42 2.90
C ARG A 36 7.11 3.38 3.00
N LYS A 37 7.84 3.34 4.11
CA LYS A 37 8.88 2.31 4.34
C LYS A 37 8.29 0.91 4.44
N LEU A 38 7.19 0.76 5.18
CA LEU A 38 6.49 -0.53 5.33
C LEU A 38 5.96 -1.04 4.00
N VAL A 39 5.24 -0.19 3.26
CA VAL A 39 4.72 -0.51 1.93
C VAL A 39 5.86 -0.88 0.98
N LYS A 40 6.94 -0.08 0.93
CA LYS A 40 8.10 -0.40 0.10
C LYS A 40 8.75 -1.72 0.49
N SER A 41 8.87 -2.01 1.79
CA SER A 41 9.41 -3.28 2.26
C SER A 41 8.55 -4.45 1.80
N HIS A 42 7.23 -4.35 2.00
CA HIS A 42 6.26 -5.38 1.63
C HIS A 42 6.20 -5.63 0.12
N LEU A 43 6.22 -4.58 -0.70
CA LEU A 43 6.22 -4.71 -2.16
C LEU A 43 7.49 -5.38 -2.72
N ASN A 44 8.58 -5.40 -1.97
CA ASN A 44 9.81 -6.08 -2.36
C ASN A 44 9.89 -7.53 -1.83
N GLU A 45 8.86 -8.01 -1.12
CA GLU A 45 8.80 -9.40 -0.71
C GLU A 45 8.53 -10.29 -1.94
N PRO A 46 9.29 -11.39 -2.12
CA PRO A 46 9.21 -12.22 -3.32
C PRO A 46 7.81 -12.80 -3.56
N GLU A 47 7.09 -13.13 -2.48
CA GLU A 47 5.70 -13.61 -2.56
C GLU A 47 4.74 -12.54 -3.10
N ILE A 48 4.95 -11.27 -2.72
CA ILE A 48 4.15 -10.15 -3.19
C ILE A 48 4.48 -9.81 -4.64
N LEU A 49 5.74 -9.90 -5.04
CA LEU A 49 6.15 -9.73 -6.44
C LEU A 49 5.53 -10.77 -7.37
N LEU A 50 5.39 -12.01 -6.91
CA LEU A 50 4.68 -13.07 -7.65
C LEU A 50 3.20 -12.73 -7.83
N LEU A 51 2.54 -12.22 -6.78
CA LEU A 51 1.12 -11.80 -6.83
C LEU A 51 0.88 -10.56 -7.70
N LEU A 52 1.87 -9.67 -7.82
CA LEU A 52 1.82 -8.47 -8.65
C LEU A 52 2.23 -8.72 -10.11
N SER A 53 2.62 -9.95 -10.44
CA SER A 53 2.94 -10.31 -11.81
C SER A 53 1.68 -10.20 -12.68
N PRO A 54 1.76 -9.57 -13.87
CA PRO A 54 0.60 -9.32 -14.73
C PRO A 54 -0.12 -10.59 -15.17
N GLU A 55 0.52 -11.76 -15.03
CA GLU A 55 -0.07 -13.08 -15.29
C GLU A 55 -1.19 -13.47 -14.29
N HIS A 56 -1.29 -12.79 -13.14
CA HIS A 56 -2.28 -13.07 -12.09
C HIS A 56 -3.34 -11.95 -11.90
N MET A 57 -3.25 -10.86 -12.65
CA MET A 57 -4.25 -9.80 -12.67
C MET A 57 -5.39 -10.27 -13.60
N ASP A 58 -6.36 -11.02 -13.06
CA ASP A 58 -7.56 -11.47 -13.79
C ASP A 58 -8.25 -10.25 -14.42
N ASP A 59 -8.23 -10.16 -15.76
CA ASP A 59 -8.98 -9.22 -16.61
C ASP A 59 -10.49 -9.41 -16.42
N ARG A 60 -11.01 -9.05 -15.24
CA ARG A 60 -12.43 -9.19 -14.92
C ARG A 60 -13.08 -7.85 -14.57
N GLU A 61 -12.99 -6.89 -15.48
CA GLU A 61 -14.10 -5.97 -15.73
C GLU A 61 -14.15 -5.58 -17.23
N GLY A 62 -15.19 -6.03 -17.93
CA GLY A 62 -15.37 -5.76 -19.36
C GLY A 62 -16.56 -6.42 -20.05
N SER A 63 -17.76 -6.29 -19.47
CA SER A 63 -19.09 -6.32 -20.14
C SER A 63 -19.73 -7.65 -20.58
N LYS A 64 -20.83 -7.95 -19.87
CA LYS A 64 -22.01 -8.68 -20.36
C LYS A 64 -22.75 -7.88 -21.44
N LYS A 65 -23.53 -8.65 -22.23
CA LYS A 65 -24.66 -8.33 -23.15
C LYS A 65 -24.26 -8.25 -24.63
N GLN A 66 -24.51 -9.32 -25.39
CA GLN A 66 -25.76 -9.64 -26.11
C GLN A 66 -26.05 -8.64 -27.24
N GLU A 67 -25.82 -9.08 -28.47
CA GLU A 67 -26.73 -8.87 -29.59
C GLU A 67 -26.66 -10.09 -30.53
#